data_AF-A0A358DQ90-F1
#
_entry.id   AF-A0A358DQ90-F1
#
_cell.length_a   1.000
_cell.length_b   1.000
_cell.length_c   1.000
_cell.angle_alpha   90.00
_cell.angle_beta   90.00
_cell.angle_gamma   90.00
#
_symmetry.space_group_name_H-M   'P 1'
#
loop_
_entity.id
_entity.type
_entity.pdbx_description
1 polymer ?
#
loop_
_entity_poly.entity_id
_entity_poly.type
_entity_poly.pdbx_seq_one_letter_code
_entity_poly.pdbx_strand_id
1 'polypeptide(L)'
;MSRNVAPMKRCPWLLPRLKRSLFLAVLGLASPAAAEDLPALLVLTIEEIGKRVDDASYYVRIMRQQAPTQGSAGAVGAGAPTPAKRRGRPANSTQNFLDDFQAMRRRFQRDGQKMKRRFQLDQQQMAQAFKEQLREQRRRFRKTYARWRSHRPGYRRDIETFKRNTIDLDRFKISDREEAAAERKAQQAKDAEVRRRSREVLQRRRKAREAKRKAEAAKALQEEKRLKRQLAKRRDREAKKRLRAYREKQLEARRQKAAEEAKIRAEEERRLKESLRRYEQDKKKKQKHEKKVTKPKWTWKVVKGALDHPVRHQAARPTCAAFAGIRAIEIKRAQRHAPVDLSEQYFYWSSKPDCQQRPCKTWGSWSLFGLRNSKRSARPDIPEESDCPYNPRGRRNNQTQVPLRSSCHRKGKAQVVDYHVVRNVDALPALLDQDHPIIGGFTLSPAFYKTKALLTVADDARVGRTDRHAGGHGFNLVGYLELPKAMHATEGKRCFIAANSWGMGWGAGGHSCISEAWLKKHKGGNGFIAITGVR
;
A
#
# COMPACT_ATOMS: atom_id res chain seq x y z
N MET A 1 52.15 -1.91 -42.46
CA MET A 1 51.98 -0.73 -41.58
C MET A 1 50.76 -0.92 -40.68
N SER A 2 51.03 -1.16 -39.41
CA SER A 2 50.25 -0.86 -38.19
C SER A 2 48.72 -0.69 -38.28
N ARG A 3 47.96 -1.63 -37.70
CA ARG A 3 47.32 -1.49 -36.37
C ARG A 3 46.45 -2.72 -36.06
N ASN A 4 47.04 -3.64 -35.30
CA ASN A 4 46.32 -4.69 -34.55
C ASN A 4 45.56 -4.03 -33.39
N VAL A 5 44.23 -4.21 -33.33
CA VAL A 5 43.44 -3.87 -32.14
C VAL A 5 42.71 -5.14 -31.70
N ALA A 6 43.25 -5.77 -30.66
CA ALA A 6 42.63 -6.88 -29.96
C ALA A 6 41.41 -6.40 -29.15
N PRO A 7 40.33 -7.19 -29.04
CA PRO A 7 39.27 -6.91 -28.08
C PRO A 7 39.69 -7.40 -26.68
N MET A 8 39.82 -6.43 -25.75
CA MET A 8 39.97 -6.64 -24.32
C MET A 8 38.87 -7.55 -23.74
N LYS A 9 39.26 -8.70 -23.18
CA LYS A 9 38.43 -9.45 -22.22
C LYS A 9 38.35 -8.63 -20.93
N ARG A 10 37.18 -8.04 -20.64
CA ARG A 10 36.85 -7.50 -19.31
C ARG A 10 36.02 -8.53 -18.55
N CYS A 11 36.67 -9.25 -17.63
CA CYS A 11 35.99 -9.81 -16.46
C CYS A 11 35.61 -8.67 -15.52
N PRO A 12 34.37 -8.67 -14.99
CA PRO A 12 34.23 -8.16 -13.64
C PRO A 12 33.27 -9.00 -12.77
N TRP A 13 33.58 -9.04 -11.47
CA TRP A 13 32.76 -9.49 -10.33
C TRP A 13 32.80 -10.97 -9.92
N LEU A 14 33.97 -11.37 -9.41
CA LEU A 14 34.06 -12.21 -8.21
C LEU A 14 33.94 -11.32 -6.96
N LEU A 15 33.27 -11.85 -5.92
CA LEU A 15 33.04 -11.34 -4.55
C LEU A 15 31.70 -10.61 -4.27
N PRO A 16 30.89 -11.20 -3.37
CA PRO A 16 30.74 -10.57 -2.06
C PRO A 16 30.64 -11.61 -0.92
N ARG A 17 31.78 -11.96 -0.29
CA ARG A 17 31.78 -12.57 1.07
C ARG A 17 32.75 -11.90 2.06
N LEU A 18 33.65 -11.04 1.60
CA LEU A 18 34.66 -10.39 2.45
C LEU A 18 34.22 -9.09 3.15
N LYS A 19 33.05 -8.52 2.83
CA LYS A 19 32.62 -7.22 3.40
C LYS A 19 31.98 -7.29 4.80
N ARG A 20 31.62 -8.48 5.32
CA ARG A 20 31.03 -8.60 6.67
C ARG A 20 32.08 -8.71 7.78
N SER A 21 33.17 -9.44 7.54
CA SER A 21 34.23 -9.59 8.56
C SER A 21 35.11 -8.34 8.69
N LEU A 22 35.36 -7.60 7.61
CA LEU A 22 36.17 -6.39 7.67
C LEU A 22 35.46 -5.24 8.41
N PHE A 23 34.12 -5.21 8.40
CA PHE A 23 33.34 -4.19 9.09
C PHE A 23 33.30 -4.40 10.62
N LEU A 24 33.50 -5.64 11.08
CA LEU A 24 33.57 -5.99 12.50
C LEU A 24 34.99 -5.79 13.08
N ALA A 25 36.04 -6.01 12.28
CA ALA A 25 37.42 -5.86 12.72
C ALA A 25 37.87 -4.39 12.87
N VAL A 26 37.35 -3.47 12.05
CA VAL A 26 37.72 -2.04 12.08
C VAL A 26 37.11 -1.30 13.28
N LEU A 27 36.12 -1.87 13.95
CA LEU A 27 35.43 -1.22 15.09
C LEU A 27 36.01 -1.56 16.47
N GLY A 28 36.99 -2.46 16.58
CA GLY A 28 37.57 -2.83 17.89
C GLY A 28 36.56 -3.37 18.91
N LEU A 29 35.34 -3.70 18.48
CA LEU A 29 34.29 -4.26 19.31
C LEU A 29 34.50 -5.76 19.37
N ALA A 30 34.80 -6.27 20.56
CA ALA A 30 34.56 -7.67 20.87
C ALA A 30 33.09 -7.97 20.52
N SER A 31 32.84 -9.00 19.72
CA SER A 31 31.50 -9.47 19.37
C SER A 31 30.63 -9.57 20.64
N PRO A 32 29.45 -8.96 20.68
CA PRO A 32 28.49 -9.23 21.74
C PRO A 32 27.92 -10.63 21.51
N ALA A 33 28.61 -11.64 22.03
CA ALA A 33 28.01 -12.96 22.24
C ALA A 33 26.88 -12.80 23.28
N ALA A 34 25.70 -13.33 22.98
CA ALA A 34 24.55 -13.52 23.88
C ALA A 34 23.35 -12.54 23.83
N ALA A 35 23.10 -11.89 22.68
CA ALA A 35 21.72 -11.69 22.23
C ALA A 35 21.46 -12.71 21.12
N GLU A 36 20.46 -13.58 21.25
CA GLU A 36 20.04 -14.43 20.13
C GLU A 36 19.71 -13.51 18.95
N ASP A 37 20.29 -13.77 17.77
CA ASP A 37 19.99 -13.06 16.51
C ASP A 37 18.55 -13.38 16.05
N LEU A 38 17.57 -12.92 16.81
CA LEU A 38 16.16 -13.08 16.52
C LEU A 38 15.79 -12.20 15.32
N PRO A 39 15.09 -12.74 14.31
CA PRO A 39 14.46 -11.92 13.28
C PRO A 39 13.60 -10.81 13.90
N ALA A 40 13.62 -9.62 13.30
CA ALA A 40 12.88 -8.45 13.81
C ALA A 40 11.38 -8.74 14.06
N LEU A 41 10.78 -9.61 13.24
CA LEU A 41 9.42 -10.10 13.44
C LEU A 41 9.25 -10.80 14.80
N LEU A 42 10.14 -11.74 15.15
CA LEU A 42 10.06 -12.47 16.41
C LEU A 42 10.23 -11.55 17.61
N VAL A 43 11.09 -10.55 17.49
CA VAL A 43 11.26 -9.53 18.53
C VAL A 43 9.94 -8.78 18.79
N LEU A 44 9.27 -8.30 17.73
CA LEU A 44 7.98 -7.62 17.84
C LEU A 44 6.89 -8.56 18.39
N THR A 45 6.89 -9.83 17.97
CA THR A 45 5.94 -10.82 18.50
C THR A 45 6.17 -11.06 19.99
N ILE A 46 7.42 -11.24 20.43
CA ILE A 46 7.77 -11.45 21.84
C ILE A 46 7.40 -10.23 22.68
N GLU A 47 7.60 -9.00 22.18
CA GLU A 47 7.12 -7.79 22.85
C GLU A 47 5.61 -7.77 23.02
N GLU A 48 4.87 -8.14 21.97
CA GLU A 48 3.41 -8.19 22.00
C GLU A 48 2.91 -9.27 22.97
N ILE A 49 3.56 -10.44 23.01
CA ILE A 49 3.29 -11.49 24.00
C ILE A 49 3.51 -10.95 25.42
N GLY A 50 4.66 -10.33 25.70
CA GLY A 50 4.98 -9.79 27.02
C GLY A 50 3.92 -8.82 27.54
N LYS A 51 3.43 -7.93 26.67
CA LYS A 51 2.33 -7.00 27.01
C LYS A 51 1.02 -7.71 27.37
N ARG A 52 0.74 -8.87 26.79
CA ARG A 52 -0.51 -9.62 27.02
C ARG A 52 -0.47 -10.48 28.27
N VAL A 53 0.71 -10.97 28.67
CA VAL A 53 0.88 -11.81 29.87
C VAL A 53 1.32 -11.01 31.10
N ASP A 54 1.17 -9.68 31.07
CA ASP A 54 1.66 -8.73 32.08
C ASP A 54 3.13 -9.00 32.50
N ASP A 55 3.93 -9.46 31.53
CA ASP A 55 5.33 -9.73 31.73
C ASP A 55 6.15 -8.50 31.30
N ALA A 56 7.12 -8.11 32.14
CA ALA A 56 8.02 -7.00 31.84
C ALA A 56 8.61 -7.19 30.44
N SER A 57 8.43 -6.19 29.57
CA SER A 57 8.80 -6.30 28.16
C SER A 57 10.22 -6.85 27.96
N TYR A 58 10.40 -7.70 26.95
CA TYR A 58 11.68 -8.36 26.63
C TYR A 58 12.87 -7.38 26.61
N TYR A 59 12.67 -6.19 26.05
CA TYR A 59 13.68 -5.12 26.06
C TYR A 59 13.98 -4.56 27.44
N VAL A 60 12.98 -4.38 28.31
CA VAL A 60 13.22 -3.98 29.71
C VAL A 60 14.06 -5.02 30.46
N ARG A 61 13.91 -6.30 30.13
CA ARG A 61 14.73 -7.38 30.72
C ARG A 61 16.16 -7.40 30.16
N ILE A 62 16.35 -7.28 28.85
CA ILE A 62 17.69 -7.19 28.24
C ILE A 62 18.44 -5.96 28.74
N MET A 63 17.80 -4.79 28.77
CA MET A 63 18.43 -3.53 29.19
C MET A 63 18.79 -3.52 30.67
N ARG A 64 18.05 -4.24 31.54
CA ARG A 64 18.38 -4.40 32.97
C ARG A 64 19.62 -5.25 33.21
N GLN A 65 19.91 -6.21 32.34
CA GLN A 65 21.03 -7.15 32.51
C GLN A 65 22.36 -6.65 31.90
N GLN A 66 22.33 -5.56 31.12
CA GLN A 66 23.53 -4.91 30.57
C GLN A 66 24.06 -3.75 31.43
N ALA A 67 23.43 -3.47 32.58
CA ALA A 67 23.97 -2.54 33.55
C ALA A 67 25.20 -3.19 34.24
N PRO A 68 26.38 -2.56 34.23
CA PRO A 68 27.57 -3.15 34.83
C PRO A 68 27.34 -3.38 36.32
N THR A 69 27.45 -4.63 36.76
CA THR A 69 27.58 -4.98 38.17
C THR A 69 28.92 -4.45 38.65
N GLN A 70 28.90 -3.33 39.39
CA GLN A 70 30.05 -2.93 40.20
C GLN A 70 30.28 -4.02 41.24
N GLY A 71 31.36 -4.79 41.07
CA GLY A 71 31.74 -5.88 41.95
C GLY A 71 32.13 -5.35 43.33
N SER A 72 31.50 -5.92 44.35
CA SER A 72 31.93 -5.84 45.75
C SER A 72 33.26 -6.60 45.90
N ALA A 73 34.28 -5.90 46.41
CA ALA A 73 35.52 -6.49 46.85
C ALA A 73 35.28 -7.37 48.09
N GLY A 74 35.55 -8.67 47.97
CA GLY A 74 35.71 -9.60 49.08
C GLY A 74 37.12 -10.15 49.03
N ALA A 75 37.91 -9.82 50.05
CA ALA A 75 39.23 -10.38 50.30
C ALA A 75 39.10 -11.83 50.81
N VAL A 76 40.00 -12.73 50.37
CA VAL A 76 40.79 -13.71 51.18
C VAL A 76 41.73 -14.47 50.22
N GLY A 77 43.02 -14.56 50.57
CA GLY A 77 43.76 -15.83 50.45
C GLY A 77 44.74 -16.04 49.29
N ALA A 78 45.98 -15.60 49.52
CA ALA A 78 47.29 -16.09 49.05
C ALA A 78 47.40 -17.25 48.02
N GLY A 79 48.27 -17.04 47.03
CA GLY A 79 48.85 -18.09 46.18
C GLY A 79 49.36 -17.57 44.83
N ALA A 80 50.56 -16.96 44.81
CA ALA A 80 51.27 -16.61 43.57
C ALA A 80 51.89 -17.87 42.92
N PRO A 81 52.10 -17.88 41.58
CA PRO A 81 53.33 -17.29 41.07
C PRO A 81 53.18 -16.32 39.88
N THR A 82 54.21 -15.48 39.81
CA THR A 82 54.71 -14.39 38.95
C THR A 82 54.64 -14.55 37.40
N PRO A 83 54.97 -13.51 36.59
CA PRO A 83 53.99 -12.86 35.72
C PRO A 83 54.35 -12.83 34.23
N ALA A 84 53.34 -12.86 33.36
CA ALA A 84 53.50 -12.48 31.95
C ALA A 84 53.02 -11.03 31.72
N LYS A 85 53.95 -10.16 31.36
CA LYS A 85 53.75 -8.76 30.95
C LYS A 85 52.59 -8.63 29.95
N ARG A 86 51.53 -7.92 30.34
CA ARG A 86 50.57 -7.33 29.40
C ARG A 86 50.46 -5.83 29.62
N ARG A 87 50.75 -5.12 28.53
CA ARG A 87 50.82 -3.66 28.38
C ARG A 87 49.56 -2.97 28.91
N GLY A 88 49.78 -1.84 29.57
CA GLY A 88 48.77 -0.98 30.16
C GLY A 88 47.65 -0.61 29.19
N ARG A 89 46.41 -0.72 29.69
CA ARG A 89 45.21 -0.18 29.06
C ARG A 89 44.93 1.19 29.67
N PRO A 90 44.74 2.26 28.88
CA PRO A 90 44.56 3.60 29.41
C PRO A 90 43.16 3.78 30.02
N ALA A 91 43.08 4.57 31.09
CA ALA A 91 41.91 4.81 31.93
C ALA A 91 40.78 5.68 31.28
N ASN A 92 40.73 5.81 29.95
CA ASN A 92 39.78 6.70 29.25
C ASN A 92 38.58 5.99 28.58
N SER A 93 38.34 4.69 28.84
CA SER A 93 37.33 3.94 28.07
C SER A 93 35.88 4.38 28.29
N THR A 94 35.55 4.94 29.45
CA THR A 94 34.18 5.34 29.80
C THR A 94 33.78 6.66 29.12
N GLN A 95 34.73 7.59 28.97
CA GLN A 95 34.50 8.86 28.29
C GLN A 95 34.31 8.62 26.78
N ASN A 96 35.16 7.78 26.19
CA ASN A 96 35.05 7.40 24.78
C ASN A 96 33.72 6.71 24.46
N PHE A 97 33.20 5.87 25.37
CA PHE A 97 31.90 5.23 25.20
C PHE A 97 30.73 6.24 25.26
N LEU A 98 30.78 7.20 26.18
CA LEU A 98 29.77 8.26 26.27
C LEU A 98 29.76 9.15 25.02
N ASP A 99 30.94 9.48 24.50
CA ASP A 99 31.08 10.26 23.27
C ASP A 99 30.58 9.49 22.04
N ASP A 100 30.87 8.20 21.94
CA ASP A 100 30.37 7.33 20.88
C ASP A 100 28.85 7.15 20.94
N PHE A 101 28.28 6.99 22.14
CA PHE A 101 26.83 6.90 22.33
C PHE A 101 26.13 8.20 21.94
N GLN A 102 26.69 9.35 22.33
CA GLN A 102 26.18 10.65 21.91
C GLN A 102 26.31 10.86 20.39
N ALA A 103 27.42 10.43 19.78
CA ALA A 103 27.60 10.48 18.33
C ALA A 103 26.62 9.59 17.57
N MET A 104 26.31 8.40 18.11
CA MET A 104 25.31 7.49 17.56
C MET A 104 23.90 8.07 17.67
N ARG A 105 23.53 8.65 18.81
CA ARG A 105 22.23 9.32 18.99
C ARG A 105 22.05 10.50 18.03
N ARG A 106 23.11 11.31 17.82
CA ARG A 106 23.09 12.41 16.82
C ARG A 106 22.96 11.88 15.39
N ARG A 107 23.56 10.73 15.06
CA ARG A 107 23.35 10.06 13.75
C ARG A 107 21.92 9.57 13.58
N PHE A 108 21.39 8.86 14.56
CA PHE A 108 20.01 8.35 14.52
C PHE A 108 18.97 9.49 14.39
N GLN A 109 19.17 10.60 15.10
CA GLN A 109 18.31 11.77 14.97
C GLN A 109 18.43 12.42 13.58
N ARG A 110 19.64 12.52 13.01
CA ARG A 110 19.84 13.03 11.65
C ARG A 110 19.20 12.12 10.60
N ASP A 111 19.33 10.80 10.75
CA ASP A 111 18.75 9.81 9.83
C ASP A 111 17.22 9.78 9.94
N GLY A 112 16.68 9.88 11.15
CA GLY A 112 15.24 10.03 11.38
C GLY A 112 14.69 11.32 10.75
N GLN A 113 15.41 12.45 10.87
CA GLN A 113 15.03 13.69 10.18
C GLN A 113 15.14 13.57 8.66
N LYS A 114 16.16 12.89 8.13
CA LYS A 114 16.34 12.64 6.70
C LYS A 114 15.19 11.78 6.15
N MET A 115 14.80 10.74 6.87
CA MET A 115 13.67 9.88 6.53
C MET A 115 12.34 10.66 6.57
N LYS A 116 12.13 11.50 7.59
CA LYS A 116 10.95 12.37 7.68
C LYS A 116 10.86 13.36 6.51
N ARG A 117 11.99 13.98 6.13
CA ARG A 117 12.04 14.88 4.95
C ARG A 117 11.75 14.13 3.66
N ARG A 118 12.28 12.91 3.49
CA ARG A 118 12.02 12.07 2.32
C ARG A 118 10.55 11.69 2.21
N PHE A 119 9.94 11.27 3.33
CA PHE A 119 8.52 10.98 3.39
C PHE A 119 7.64 12.20 3.05
N GLN A 120 8.00 13.39 3.54
CA GLN A 120 7.30 14.63 3.19
C GLN A 120 7.45 14.98 1.70
N LEU A 121 8.63 14.75 1.12
CA LEU A 121 8.88 14.96 -0.30
C LEU A 121 8.05 14.00 -1.16
N ASP A 122 8.03 12.71 -0.80
CA ASP A 122 7.24 11.68 -1.47
C ASP A 122 5.74 11.99 -1.38
N GLN A 123 5.28 12.48 -0.22
CA GLN A 123 3.90 12.94 -0.03
C GLN A 123 3.55 14.12 -0.94
N GLN A 124 4.45 15.09 -1.10
CA GLN A 124 4.27 16.22 -2.00
C GLN A 124 4.26 15.79 -3.47
N GLN A 125 5.16 14.89 -3.86
CA GLN A 125 5.22 14.34 -5.21
C GLN A 125 3.94 13.57 -5.56
N MET A 126 3.45 12.72 -4.65
CA MET A 126 2.17 12.03 -4.82
C MET A 126 1.00 13.02 -4.94
N ALA A 127 0.97 14.07 -4.11
CA ALA A 127 -0.07 15.09 -4.19
C ALA A 127 -0.03 15.87 -5.51
N GLN A 128 1.16 16.08 -6.08
CA GLN A 128 1.34 16.75 -7.37
C GLN A 128 0.92 15.85 -8.54
N ALA A 129 1.35 14.58 -8.54
CA ALA A 129 0.91 13.58 -9.51
C ALA A 129 -0.61 13.42 -9.53
N PHE A 130 -1.25 13.42 -8.34
CA PHE A 130 -2.70 13.38 -8.23
C PHE A 130 -3.38 14.62 -8.83
N LYS A 131 -2.83 15.82 -8.61
CA LYS A 131 -3.34 17.06 -9.22
C LYS A 131 -3.21 17.04 -10.75
N GLU A 132 -2.11 16.51 -11.28
CA GLU A 132 -1.90 16.38 -12.73
C GLU A 132 -2.89 15.40 -13.34
N GLN A 133 -3.10 14.24 -12.71
CA GLN A 133 -4.10 13.27 -13.12
C GLN A 133 -5.52 13.87 -13.14
N LEU A 134 -5.89 14.65 -12.12
CA LEU A 134 -7.15 15.39 -12.08
C LEU A 134 -7.28 16.41 -13.22
N ARG A 135 -6.21 17.14 -13.54
CA ARG A 135 -6.18 18.08 -14.68
C ARG A 135 -6.39 17.35 -16.00
N GLU A 136 -5.74 16.20 -16.17
CA GLU A 136 -5.89 15.40 -17.39
C GLU A 136 -7.30 14.83 -17.53
N GLN A 137 -7.89 14.31 -16.45
CA GLN A 137 -9.29 13.87 -16.47
C GLN A 137 -10.25 15.01 -16.82
N ARG A 138 -10.06 16.21 -16.26
CA ARG A 138 -10.84 17.40 -16.63
C ARG A 138 -10.66 17.77 -18.10
N ARG A 139 -9.45 17.64 -18.66
CA ARG A 139 -9.18 17.89 -20.08
C ARG A 139 -9.91 16.88 -20.97
N ARG A 140 -9.88 15.59 -20.61
CA ARG A 140 -10.62 14.52 -21.32
C ARG A 140 -12.13 14.77 -21.26
N PHE A 141 -12.67 15.11 -20.10
CA PHE A 141 -14.09 15.45 -19.94
C PHE A 141 -14.49 16.65 -20.81
N ARG A 142 -13.69 17.72 -20.82
CA ARG A 142 -13.93 18.89 -21.68
C ARG A 142 -13.92 18.54 -23.16
N LYS A 143 -13.01 17.67 -23.62
CA LYS A 143 -12.98 17.19 -25.02
C LYS A 143 -14.25 16.39 -25.36
N THR A 144 -14.66 15.46 -24.49
CA THR A 144 -15.90 14.69 -24.68
C THR A 144 -17.12 15.59 -24.71
N TYR A 145 -17.20 16.56 -23.80
CA TYR A 145 -18.30 17.52 -23.74
C TYR A 145 -18.33 18.43 -24.97
N ALA A 146 -17.18 18.90 -25.46
CA ALA A 146 -17.09 19.68 -26.69
C ALA A 146 -17.54 18.89 -27.92
N ARG A 147 -17.17 17.60 -28.01
CA ARG A 147 -17.63 16.68 -29.06
C ARG A 147 -19.16 16.49 -29.03
N TRP A 148 -19.73 16.28 -27.84
CA TRP A 148 -21.18 16.19 -27.67
C TRP A 148 -21.88 17.50 -28.05
N ARG A 149 -21.31 18.64 -27.65
CA ARG A 149 -21.84 19.97 -27.99
C ARG A 149 -21.82 20.24 -29.49
N SER A 150 -20.81 19.77 -30.23
CA SER A 150 -20.76 19.91 -31.69
C SER A 150 -21.73 18.98 -32.43
N HIS A 151 -22.05 17.80 -31.86
CA HIS A 151 -23.00 16.86 -32.46
C HIS A 151 -24.47 17.20 -32.16
N ARG A 152 -24.74 17.94 -31.08
CA ARG A 152 -26.11 18.29 -30.64
C ARG A 152 -26.97 18.98 -31.72
N PRO A 153 -26.48 19.92 -32.55
CA PRO A 153 -27.26 20.50 -33.63
C PRO A 153 -27.60 19.51 -34.75
N GLY A 154 -26.68 18.59 -35.08
CA GLY A 154 -26.92 17.51 -36.04
C GLY A 154 -28.03 16.60 -35.55
N TYR A 155 -27.89 16.07 -34.33
CA TYR A 155 -28.90 15.24 -33.68
C TYR A 155 -30.29 15.91 -33.59
N ARG A 156 -30.34 17.23 -33.31
CA ARG A 156 -31.60 17.98 -33.33
C ARG A 156 -32.20 18.08 -34.72
N ARG A 157 -31.39 18.29 -35.77
CA ARG A 157 -31.86 18.26 -37.15
C ARG A 157 -32.39 16.88 -37.51
N ASP A 158 -31.71 15.82 -37.11
CA ASP A 158 -32.14 14.44 -37.38
C ASP A 158 -33.47 14.11 -36.69
N ILE A 159 -33.66 14.56 -35.44
CA ILE A 159 -34.95 14.49 -34.73
C ILE A 159 -36.04 15.32 -35.42
N GLU A 160 -35.74 16.54 -35.87
CA GLU A 160 -36.68 17.41 -36.57
C GLU A 160 -37.07 16.83 -37.94
N THR A 161 -36.13 16.19 -38.64
CA THR A 161 -36.39 15.46 -39.89
C THR A 161 -37.22 14.23 -39.63
N PHE A 162 -36.92 13.47 -38.57
CA PHE A 162 -37.73 12.34 -38.14
C PHE A 162 -39.17 12.75 -37.81
N LYS A 163 -39.35 13.87 -37.09
CA LYS A 163 -40.65 14.47 -36.78
C LYS A 163 -41.40 15.00 -38.01
N ARG A 164 -40.68 15.53 -39.01
CA ARG A 164 -41.27 15.98 -40.28
C ARG A 164 -41.68 14.84 -41.20
N ASN A 165 -40.98 13.71 -41.09
CA ASN A 165 -41.24 12.51 -41.90
C ASN A 165 -42.19 11.53 -41.19
N THR A 166 -42.66 11.87 -39.99
CA THR A 166 -43.78 11.18 -39.34
C THR A 166 -45.08 11.89 -39.75
N ILE A 167 -46.03 11.11 -40.24
CA ILE A 167 -47.29 11.57 -40.84
C ILE A 167 -48.10 12.37 -39.79
N ASP A 168 -48.34 13.64 -40.09
CA ASP A 168 -49.28 14.51 -39.39
C ASP A 168 -50.67 14.34 -40.05
N LEU A 169 -51.61 13.71 -39.35
CA LEU A 169 -52.92 13.29 -39.88
C LEU A 169 -53.98 14.41 -39.91
N ASP A 170 -53.67 15.64 -39.47
CA ASP A 170 -54.67 16.69 -39.27
C ASP A 170 -54.67 17.82 -40.33
N ARG A 171 -54.08 17.60 -41.52
CA ARG A 171 -53.94 18.66 -42.53
C ARG A 171 -54.60 18.37 -43.88
N PHE A 172 -55.90 18.10 -43.85
CA PHE A 172 -56.78 18.24 -45.02
C PHE A 172 -57.93 19.19 -44.70
N LYS A 173 -57.89 20.39 -45.31
CA LYS A 173 -59.03 21.23 -45.73
C LYS A 173 -58.48 22.52 -46.38
N ILE A 174 -58.61 22.59 -47.70
CA ILE A 174 -58.37 23.77 -48.56
C ILE A 174 -59.74 24.34 -48.94
N SER A 175 -59.71 25.59 -49.45
CA SER A 175 -60.56 26.21 -50.48
C SER A 175 -61.34 27.41 -49.92
N ASP A 176 -61.50 28.57 -50.57
CA ASP A 176 -61.30 29.05 -51.95
C ASP A 176 -61.12 30.58 -51.89
N ARG A 177 -60.56 31.20 -52.95
CA ARG A 177 -61.03 32.46 -53.59
C ARG A 177 -59.91 33.24 -54.28
N GLU A 178 -59.70 32.95 -55.56
CA GLU A 178 -58.93 33.79 -56.48
C GLU A 178 -59.70 34.01 -57.78
N GLU A 179 -60.73 34.86 -57.76
CA GLU A 179 -61.39 35.32 -58.99
C GLU A 179 -62.02 36.72 -58.85
N ALA A 180 -61.32 37.64 -58.17
CA ALA A 180 -61.71 39.05 -58.04
C ALA A 180 -60.50 40.01 -58.17
N ALA A 181 -59.46 39.59 -58.90
CA ALA A 181 -58.14 40.23 -58.91
C ALA A 181 -57.83 41.08 -60.16
N ALA A 182 -58.66 41.04 -61.20
CA ALA A 182 -58.32 41.67 -62.48
C ALA A 182 -58.79 43.13 -62.62
N GLU A 183 -59.97 43.51 -62.11
CA GLU A 183 -60.50 44.88 -62.30
C GLU A 183 -60.01 45.91 -61.27
N ARG A 184 -59.50 45.47 -60.10
CA ARG A 184 -58.91 46.36 -59.09
C ARG A 184 -57.58 47.00 -59.53
N LYS A 185 -56.97 46.52 -60.62
CA LYS A 185 -55.58 46.81 -61.01
C LYS A 185 -55.38 48.22 -61.60
N ALA A 186 -56.41 48.84 -62.18
CA ALA A 186 -56.32 50.16 -62.81
C ALA A 186 -56.50 51.32 -61.81
N GLN A 187 -57.45 51.23 -60.88
CA GLN A 187 -57.63 52.22 -59.80
C GLN A 187 -56.49 52.16 -58.77
N GLN A 188 -55.93 50.96 -58.55
CA GLN A 188 -54.76 50.76 -57.68
C GLN A 188 -53.50 51.48 -58.16
N ALA A 189 -53.34 51.76 -59.47
CA ALA A 189 -52.13 52.37 -60.00
C ALA A 189 -51.99 53.87 -59.64
N LYS A 190 -53.10 54.63 -59.62
CA LYS A 190 -53.10 56.05 -59.23
C LYS A 190 -52.99 56.22 -57.71
N ASP A 191 -53.69 55.39 -56.94
CA ASP A 191 -53.52 55.30 -55.49
C ASP A 191 -52.12 54.82 -55.09
N ALA A 192 -51.47 53.98 -55.90
CA ALA A 192 -50.13 53.48 -55.65
C ALA A 192 -49.07 54.60 -55.69
N GLU A 193 -49.20 55.60 -56.56
CA GLU A 193 -48.26 56.72 -56.67
C GLU A 193 -48.34 57.66 -55.44
N VAL A 194 -49.56 58.02 -55.00
CA VAL A 194 -49.77 58.80 -53.76
C VAL A 194 -49.34 58.00 -52.53
N ARG A 195 -49.65 56.70 -52.48
CA ARG A 195 -49.16 55.79 -51.43
C ARG A 195 -47.64 55.64 -51.48
N ARG A 196 -46.99 55.70 -52.65
CA ARG A 196 -45.53 55.62 -52.79
C ARG A 196 -44.87 56.83 -52.14
N ARG A 197 -45.31 58.04 -52.46
CA ARG A 197 -44.79 59.29 -51.84
C ARG A 197 -45.07 59.34 -50.33
N SER A 198 -46.26 58.95 -49.90
CA SER A 198 -46.61 58.85 -48.48
C SER A 198 -45.77 57.77 -47.76
N ARG A 199 -45.53 56.61 -48.39
CA ARG A 199 -44.65 55.53 -47.88
C ARG A 199 -43.21 56.00 -47.77
N GLU A 200 -42.69 56.78 -48.71
CA GLU A 200 -41.32 57.30 -48.65
C GLU A 200 -41.12 58.28 -47.48
N VAL A 201 -42.06 59.20 -47.25
CA VAL A 201 -42.04 60.10 -46.09
C VAL A 201 -42.17 59.32 -44.78
N LEU A 202 -43.07 58.33 -44.73
CA LEU A 202 -43.24 57.46 -43.58
C LEU A 202 -41.98 56.62 -43.32
N GLN A 203 -41.31 56.16 -44.38
CA GLN A 203 -40.08 55.36 -44.30
C GLN A 203 -38.89 56.20 -43.84
N ARG A 204 -38.77 57.45 -44.29
CA ARG A 204 -37.77 58.40 -43.77
C ARG A 204 -38.00 58.69 -42.28
N ARG A 205 -39.24 58.92 -41.86
CA ARG A 205 -39.61 59.07 -40.43
C ARG A 205 -39.35 57.81 -39.62
N ARG A 206 -39.65 56.62 -40.15
CA ARG A 206 -39.36 55.33 -39.51
C ARG A 206 -37.85 55.12 -39.36
N LYS A 207 -37.06 55.36 -40.41
CA LYS A 207 -35.60 55.28 -40.37
C LYS A 207 -34.98 56.26 -39.36
N ALA A 208 -35.48 57.50 -39.29
CA ALA A 208 -35.03 58.48 -38.31
C ALA A 208 -35.36 58.06 -36.86
N ARG A 209 -36.59 57.57 -36.61
CA ARG A 209 -36.99 57.03 -35.29
C ARG A 209 -36.19 55.78 -34.92
N GLU A 210 -35.91 54.91 -35.88
CA GLU A 210 -35.11 53.70 -35.67
C GLU A 210 -33.65 54.06 -35.37
N ALA A 211 -33.07 55.02 -36.08
CA ALA A 211 -31.73 55.54 -35.80
C ALA A 211 -31.65 56.16 -34.39
N LYS A 212 -32.66 56.95 -33.98
CA LYS A 212 -32.75 57.50 -32.62
C LYS A 212 -32.85 56.41 -31.57
N ARG A 213 -33.72 55.41 -31.76
CA ARG A 213 -33.85 54.26 -30.84
C ARG A 213 -32.56 53.43 -30.76
N LYS A 214 -31.86 53.23 -31.88
CA LYS A 214 -30.56 52.55 -31.91
C LYS A 214 -29.49 53.33 -31.16
N ALA A 215 -29.45 54.66 -31.30
CA ALA A 215 -28.53 55.52 -30.57
C ALA A 215 -28.80 55.51 -29.05
N GLU A 216 -30.07 55.59 -28.64
CA GLU A 216 -30.48 55.49 -27.24
C GLU A 216 -30.17 54.10 -26.65
N ALA A 217 -30.45 53.02 -27.40
CA ALA A 217 -30.10 51.66 -26.98
C ALA A 217 -28.59 51.45 -26.86
N ALA A 218 -27.79 52.05 -27.74
CA ALA A 218 -26.33 52.01 -27.65
C ALA A 218 -25.80 52.72 -26.41
N LYS A 219 -26.37 53.89 -26.06
CA LYS A 219 -26.04 54.61 -24.82
C LYS A 219 -26.42 53.79 -23.57
N ALA A 220 -27.63 53.22 -23.55
CA ALA A 220 -28.08 52.36 -22.46
C ALA A 220 -27.18 51.13 -22.26
N LEU A 221 -26.77 50.48 -23.37
CA LEU A 221 -25.86 49.34 -23.33
C LEU A 221 -24.46 49.73 -22.81
N GLN A 222 -23.97 50.93 -23.15
CA GLN A 222 -22.70 51.44 -22.65
C GLN A 222 -22.74 51.72 -21.14
N GLU A 223 -23.84 52.29 -20.66
CA GLU A 223 -24.08 52.54 -19.24
C GLU A 223 -24.21 51.23 -18.44
N GLU A 224 -24.96 50.26 -18.96
CA GLU A 224 -25.08 48.92 -18.37
C GLU A 224 -23.71 48.23 -18.26
N LYS A 225 -22.87 48.32 -19.30
CA LYS A 225 -21.49 47.81 -19.28
C LYS A 225 -20.65 48.50 -18.21
N ARG A 226 -20.80 49.81 -18.03
CA ARG A 226 -20.09 50.58 -16.99
C ARG A 226 -20.52 50.14 -15.59
N LEU A 227 -21.83 49.98 -15.34
CA LEU A 227 -22.36 49.47 -14.08
C LEU A 227 -21.90 48.05 -13.77
N LYS A 228 -21.95 47.15 -14.77
CA LYS A 228 -21.43 45.77 -14.63
C LYS A 228 -19.95 45.75 -14.26
N ARG A 229 -19.12 46.61 -14.86
CA ARG A 229 -17.69 46.76 -14.52
C ARG A 229 -17.51 47.26 -13.08
N GLN A 230 -18.31 48.23 -12.63
CA GLN A 230 -18.25 48.73 -11.24
C GLN A 230 -18.66 47.65 -10.23
N LEU A 231 -19.74 46.92 -10.50
CA LEU A 231 -20.20 45.81 -9.65
C LEU A 231 -19.15 44.70 -9.57
N ALA A 232 -18.52 44.34 -10.70
CA ALA A 232 -17.44 43.35 -10.73
C ALA A 232 -16.24 43.79 -9.87
N LYS A 233 -15.84 45.07 -9.94
CA LYS A 233 -14.78 45.63 -9.09
C LYS A 233 -15.14 45.58 -7.60
N ARG A 234 -16.40 45.87 -7.22
CA ARG A 234 -16.88 45.75 -5.83
C ARG A 234 -16.81 44.30 -5.34
N ARG A 235 -17.30 43.35 -6.14
CA ARG A 235 -17.26 41.91 -5.81
C ARG A 235 -15.84 41.38 -5.65
N ASP A 236 -14.90 41.81 -6.50
CA ASP A 236 -13.48 41.45 -6.38
C ASP A 236 -12.85 41.98 -5.07
N ARG A 237 -13.14 43.24 -4.72
CA ARG A 237 -12.67 43.84 -3.45
C ARG A 237 -13.22 43.09 -2.23
N GLU A 238 -14.51 42.73 -2.26
CA GLU A 238 -15.12 41.98 -1.17
C GLU A 238 -14.57 40.55 -1.08
N ALA A 239 -14.38 39.87 -2.21
CA ALA A 239 -13.76 38.54 -2.26
C ALA A 239 -12.34 38.57 -1.70
N LYS A 240 -11.54 39.59 -2.03
CA LYS A 240 -10.19 39.79 -1.46
C LYS A 240 -10.25 40.03 0.05
N LYS A 241 -11.21 40.81 0.54
CA LYS A 241 -11.42 41.04 1.98
C LYS A 241 -11.79 39.73 2.71
N ARG A 242 -12.73 38.95 2.17
CA ARG A 242 -13.12 37.63 2.70
C ARG A 242 -11.94 36.66 2.72
N LEU A 243 -11.12 36.65 1.66
CA LEU A 243 -9.94 35.79 1.59
C LEU A 243 -8.87 36.16 2.63
N ARG A 244 -8.65 37.45 2.89
CA ARG A 244 -7.74 37.92 3.95
C ARG A 244 -8.23 37.48 5.33
N ALA A 245 -9.50 37.74 5.65
CA ALA A 245 -10.10 37.32 6.94
C ALA A 245 -10.05 35.80 7.14
N TYR A 246 -10.30 35.02 6.08
CA TYR A 246 -10.17 33.56 6.14
C TYR A 246 -8.73 33.11 6.44
N ARG A 247 -7.73 33.72 5.79
CA ARG A 247 -6.31 33.39 6.03
C ARG A 247 -5.87 33.73 7.45
N GLU A 248 -6.35 34.86 7.98
CA GLU A 248 -6.08 35.29 9.35
C GLU A 248 -6.68 34.31 10.37
N LYS A 249 -7.96 33.94 10.20
CA LYS A 249 -8.61 32.91 11.03
C LYS A 249 -7.89 31.56 11.00
N GLN A 250 -7.37 31.16 9.83
CA GLN A 250 -6.57 29.94 9.69
C GLN A 250 -5.21 30.03 10.41
N LEU A 251 -4.58 31.21 10.39
CA LEU A 251 -3.32 31.42 11.10
C LEU A 251 -3.53 31.39 12.62
N GLU A 252 -4.60 31.99 13.11
CA GLU A 252 -4.98 31.98 14.52
C GLU A 252 -5.29 30.56 15.01
N ALA A 253 -6.10 29.79 14.26
CA ALA A 253 -6.37 28.38 14.59
C ALA A 253 -5.09 27.54 14.62
N ARG A 254 -4.12 27.81 13.74
CA ARG A 254 -2.80 27.14 13.78
C ARG A 254 -1.99 27.54 15.01
N ARG A 255 -2.02 28.81 15.42
CA ARG A 255 -1.36 29.28 16.64
C ARG A 255 -1.97 28.64 17.89
N GLN A 256 -3.30 28.58 17.98
CA GLN A 256 -4.01 27.91 19.08
C GLN A 256 -3.65 26.43 19.16
N LYS A 257 -3.72 25.71 18.03
CA LYS A 257 -3.33 24.30 17.97
C LYS A 257 -1.86 24.07 18.36
N ALA A 258 -0.95 24.92 17.88
CA ALA A 258 0.46 24.82 18.24
C ALA A 258 0.71 25.07 19.75
N ALA A 259 -0.03 25.99 20.36
CA ALA A 259 0.04 26.26 21.79
C ALA A 259 -0.52 25.08 22.61
N GLU A 260 -1.61 24.46 22.18
CA GLU A 260 -2.18 23.27 22.82
C GLU A 260 -1.23 22.05 22.71
N GLU A 261 -0.66 21.81 21.52
CA GLU A 261 0.37 20.78 21.33
C GLU A 261 1.64 21.05 22.16
N ALA A 262 1.98 22.32 22.42
CA ALA A 262 3.09 22.67 23.31
C ALA A 262 2.76 22.36 24.78
N LYS A 263 1.52 22.63 25.23
CA LYS A 263 1.05 22.28 26.58
C LYS A 263 1.06 20.76 26.80
N ILE A 264 0.53 19.99 25.84
CA ILE A 264 0.54 18.51 25.91
C ILE A 264 1.97 17.99 26.01
N ARG A 265 2.89 18.49 25.17
CA ARG A 265 4.31 18.08 25.22
C ARG A 265 4.98 18.41 26.55
N ALA A 266 4.69 19.59 27.12
CA ALA A 266 5.23 19.97 28.43
C ALA A 266 4.69 19.07 29.56
N GLU A 267 3.41 18.68 29.50
CA GLU A 267 2.83 17.75 30.46
C GLU A 267 3.40 16.32 30.31
N GLU A 268 3.54 15.83 29.08
CA GLU A 268 4.19 14.54 28.79
C GLU A 268 5.63 14.51 29.29
N GLU A 269 6.40 15.58 29.07
CA GLU A 269 7.76 15.71 29.57
C GLU A 269 7.79 15.69 31.11
N ARG A 270 6.83 16.36 31.77
CA ARG A 270 6.68 16.33 33.23
C ARG A 270 6.36 14.93 33.74
N ARG A 271 5.40 14.22 33.11
CA ARG A 271 5.04 12.84 33.46
C ARG A 271 6.22 11.88 33.25
N LEU A 272 6.99 12.09 32.19
CA LEU A 272 8.19 11.30 31.91
C LEU A 272 9.28 11.54 32.97
N LYS A 273 9.54 12.80 33.34
CA LYS A 273 10.46 13.16 34.42
C LYS A 273 10.03 12.56 35.76
N GLU A 274 8.73 12.57 36.06
CA GLU A 274 8.20 11.95 37.28
C GLU A 274 8.32 10.41 37.24
N SER A 275 8.00 9.78 36.12
CA SER A 275 8.16 8.34 35.92
C SER A 275 9.63 7.90 36.04
N LEU A 276 10.56 8.70 35.53
CA LEU A 276 12.00 8.51 35.70
C LEU A 276 12.41 8.58 37.17
N ARG A 277 11.92 9.58 37.93
CA ARG A 277 12.17 9.68 39.38
C ARG A 277 11.63 8.47 40.15
N ARG A 278 10.40 8.01 39.83
CA ARG A 278 9.82 6.79 40.42
C ARG A 278 10.64 5.55 40.07
N TYR A 279 11.06 5.42 38.82
CA TYR A 279 11.92 4.33 38.37
C TYR A 279 13.27 4.30 39.09
N GLU A 280 13.90 5.46 39.31
CA GLU A 280 15.15 5.57 40.07
C GLU A 280 14.97 5.21 41.55
N GLN A 281 13.86 5.62 42.17
CA GLN A 281 13.51 5.25 43.54
C GLN A 281 13.24 3.74 43.66
N ASP A 282 12.49 3.15 42.71
CA ASP A 282 12.21 1.72 42.67
C ASP A 282 13.46 0.89 42.37
N LYS A 283 14.38 1.41 41.56
CA LYS A 283 15.70 0.80 41.32
C LYS A 283 16.52 0.73 42.61
N LYS A 284 16.52 1.81 43.42
CA LYS A 284 17.17 1.83 44.74
C LYS A 284 16.50 0.88 45.74
N LYS A 285 15.17 0.73 45.71
CA LYS A 285 14.42 -0.22 46.55
C LYS A 285 14.64 -1.69 46.13
N LYS A 286 14.71 -1.98 44.82
CA LYS A 286 14.87 -3.34 44.29
C LYS A 286 16.30 -3.88 44.32
N GLN A 287 17.31 -3.00 44.43
CA GLN A 287 18.69 -3.42 44.72
C GLN A 287 18.84 -4.14 46.08
N LYS A 288 17.86 -4.07 46.98
CA LYS A 288 17.84 -4.86 48.23
C LYS A 288 17.29 -6.28 48.08
N HIS A 289 16.65 -6.64 46.96
CA HIS A 289 16.08 -7.97 46.73
C HIS A 289 16.24 -8.39 45.25
N GLU A 290 17.44 -8.85 44.87
CA GLU A 290 17.63 -9.52 43.57
C GLU A 290 17.77 -11.03 43.78
N LYS A 291 16.64 -11.74 43.67
CA LYS A 291 16.66 -13.13 43.21
C LYS A 291 16.92 -13.12 41.70
N LYS A 292 17.95 -13.83 41.25
CA LYS A 292 18.33 -14.03 39.85
C LYS A 292 17.13 -14.52 39.03
N VAL A 293 16.51 -13.66 38.23
CA VAL A 293 15.53 -14.06 37.21
C VAL A 293 16.31 -14.53 35.98
N THR A 294 16.22 -15.83 35.71
CA THR A 294 16.78 -16.47 34.51
C THR A 294 16.06 -15.97 33.26
N LYS A 295 16.82 -15.72 32.17
CA LYS A 295 16.27 -15.31 30.87
C LYS A 295 15.27 -16.37 30.38
N PRO A 296 14.06 -16.01 29.90
CA PRO A 296 13.24 -16.97 29.18
C PRO A 296 13.94 -17.31 27.86
N LYS A 297 14.34 -18.58 27.72
CA LYS A 297 14.82 -19.15 26.46
C LYS A 297 13.58 -19.40 25.59
N TRP A 298 13.47 -18.69 24.48
CA TRP A 298 12.34 -18.85 23.56
C TRP A 298 12.67 -19.94 22.53
N THR A 299 11.81 -20.93 22.40
CA THR A 299 11.94 -21.95 21.35
C THR A 299 11.23 -21.46 20.09
N TRP A 300 11.94 -21.40 18.97
CA TRP A 300 11.37 -20.95 17.69
C TRP A 300 12.04 -21.63 16.50
N LYS A 301 11.33 -21.63 15.37
CA LYS A 301 11.82 -22.11 14.08
C LYS A 301 11.34 -21.16 12.99
N VAL A 302 12.24 -20.80 12.08
CA VAL A 302 11.90 -20.16 10.80
C VAL A 302 12.46 -21.03 9.68
N VAL A 303 11.65 -21.25 8.66
CA VAL A 303 12.05 -21.94 7.43
C VAL A 303 13.15 -21.11 6.75
N LYS A 304 14.28 -21.75 6.43
CA LYS A 304 15.43 -21.06 5.80
C LYS A 304 15.00 -20.32 4.52
N GLY A 305 15.46 -19.07 4.39
CA GLY A 305 15.16 -18.18 3.27
C GLY A 305 13.76 -17.54 3.30
N ALA A 306 12.86 -17.94 4.20
CA ALA A 306 11.46 -17.53 4.12
C ALA A 306 11.22 -16.04 4.43
N LEU A 307 12.06 -15.43 5.26
CA LEU A 307 12.00 -14.01 5.59
C LEU A 307 12.83 -13.13 4.65
N ASP A 308 13.68 -13.73 3.82
CA ASP A 308 14.50 -13.01 2.83
C ASP A 308 13.71 -12.69 1.56
N HIS A 309 12.61 -13.43 1.30
CA HIS A 309 11.74 -13.18 0.17
C HIS A 309 10.87 -11.93 0.36
N PRO A 310 10.88 -11.00 -0.61
CA PRO A 310 10.08 -9.79 -0.53
C PRO A 310 8.60 -10.11 -0.38
N VAL A 311 7.91 -9.31 0.43
CA VAL A 311 6.46 -9.43 0.60
C VAL A 311 5.76 -8.80 -0.59
N ARG A 312 4.86 -9.56 -1.22
CA ARG A 312 4.06 -9.11 -2.36
C ARG A 312 2.66 -8.66 -1.96
N HIS A 313 1.96 -8.03 -2.91
CA HIS A 313 0.61 -7.50 -2.71
C HIS A 313 -0.34 -7.94 -3.83
N GLN A 314 -1.31 -8.80 -3.51
CA GLN A 314 -2.28 -9.35 -4.46
C GLN A 314 -3.31 -8.31 -4.97
N ALA A 315 -3.40 -7.16 -4.31
CA ALA A 315 -4.36 -6.09 -4.59
C ALA A 315 -5.81 -6.54 -4.37
N ALA A 316 -6.77 -5.95 -5.08
CA ALA A 316 -8.19 -6.25 -4.89
C ALA A 316 -8.64 -7.61 -5.48
N ARG A 317 -7.76 -8.32 -6.20
CA ARG A 317 -8.06 -9.62 -6.80
C ARG A 317 -7.94 -10.74 -5.76
N PRO A 318 -8.88 -11.70 -5.73
CA PRO A 318 -8.82 -12.87 -4.86
C PRO A 318 -7.88 -13.94 -5.46
N THR A 319 -6.59 -13.63 -5.49
CA THR A 319 -5.50 -14.46 -6.04
C THR A 319 -4.58 -15.00 -4.94
N CYS A 320 -4.97 -14.90 -3.67
CA CYS A 320 -4.19 -15.30 -2.48
C CYS A 320 -3.59 -16.70 -2.59
N ALA A 321 -4.35 -17.69 -3.04
CA ALA A 321 -3.86 -19.06 -3.25
C ALA A 321 -2.69 -19.12 -4.25
N ALA A 322 -2.69 -18.28 -5.28
CA ALA A 322 -1.59 -18.24 -6.24
C ALA A 322 -0.34 -17.60 -5.64
N PHE A 323 -0.50 -16.49 -4.90
CA PHE A 323 0.60 -15.86 -4.16
C PHE A 323 1.20 -16.80 -3.12
N ALA A 324 0.36 -17.51 -2.36
CA ALA A 324 0.83 -18.48 -1.37
C ALA A 324 1.57 -19.67 -2.01
N GLY A 325 1.07 -20.14 -3.16
CA GLY A 325 1.70 -21.18 -3.96
C GLY A 325 3.08 -20.76 -4.47
N ILE A 326 3.15 -19.63 -5.17
CA ILE A 326 4.41 -19.09 -5.70
C ILE A 326 5.43 -18.83 -4.60
N ARG A 327 5.04 -18.16 -3.51
CA ARG A 327 5.95 -17.89 -2.39
C ARG A 327 6.54 -19.20 -1.82
N ALA A 328 5.73 -20.25 -1.65
CA ALA A 328 6.25 -21.54 -1.17
C ALA A 328 7.30 -22.15 -2.12
N ILE A 329 7.08 -22.03 -3.43
CA ILE A 329 7.98 -22.52 -4.47
C ILE A 329 9.27 -21.69 -4.48
N GLU A 330 9.17 -20.36 -4.41
CA GLU A 330 10.31 -19.46 -4.35
C GLU A 330 11.17 -19.70 -3.11
N ILE A 331 10.55 -19.92 -1.94
CA ILE A 331 11.26 -20.30 -0.70
C ILE A 331 12.08 -21.57 -0.92
N LYS A 332 11.48 -22.62 -1.50
CA LYS A 332 12.20 -23.87 -1.78
C LYS A 332 13.32 -23.69 -2.80
N ARG A 333 13.16 -22.80 -3.78
CA ARG A 333 14.21 -22.44 -4.74
C ARG A 333 15.37 -21.69 -4.07
N ALA A 334 15.08 -20.74 -3.19
CA ALA A 334 16.10 -20.01 -2.45
C ALA A 334 16.90 -20.91 -1.49
N GLN A 335 16.27 -21.91 -0.87
CA GLN A 335 16.96 -22.93 -0.07
C GLN A 335 17.99 -23.74 -0.86
N ARG A 336 17.87 -23.79 -2.19
CA ARG A 336 18.82 -24.42 -3.12
C ARG A 336 19.74 -23.40 -3.79
N HIS A 337 19.85 -22.19 -3.23
CA HIS A 337 20.65 -21.08 -3.76
C HIS A 337 20.28 -20.66 -5.19
N ALA A 338 19.02 -20.88 -5.61
CA ALA A 338 18.52 -20.54 -6.93
C ALA A 338 17.26 -19.65 -6.86
N PRO A 339 17.32 -18.49 -6.14
CA PRO A 339 16.18 -17.59 -6.00
C PRO A 339 15.70 -17.14 -7.37
N VAL A 340 14.39 -17.04 -7.53
CA VAL A 340 13.73 -16.66 -8.78
C VAL A 340 12.44 -15.93 -8.44
N ASP A 341 12.09 -14.94 -9.26
CA ASP A 341 10.84 -14.18 -9.19
C ASP A 341 9.83 -14.82 -10.15
N LEU A 342 8.91 -15.64 -9.61
CA LEU A 342 7.96 -16.43 -10.39
C LEU A 342 6.61 -15.73 -10.55
N SER A 343 5.89 -16.07 -11.62
CA SER A 343 4.63 -15.42 -11.96
C SER A 343 3.42 -15.94 -11.18
N GLU A 344 2.81 -15.10 -10.35
CA GLU A 344 1.50 -15.39 -9.77
C GLU A 344 0.38 -15.38 -10.79
N GLN A 345 0.52 -14.60 -11.88
CA GLN A 345 -0.49 -14.54 -12.93
C GLN A 345 -0.60 -15.87 -13.68
N TYR A 346 0.53 -16.46 -14.05
CA TYR A 346 0.57 -17.78 -14.66
C TYR A 346 0.08 -18.83 -13.68
N PHE A 347 0.55 -18.80 -12.43
CA PHE A 347 0.15 -19.82 -11.45
C PHE A 347 -1.33 -19.75 -11.08
N TYR A 348 -1.94 -18.55 -11.07
CA TYR A 348 -3.39 -18.39 -10.91
C TYR A 348 -4.18 -18.99 -12.09
N TRP A 349 -3.73 -18.76 -13.32
CA TRP A 349 -4.29 -19.40 -14.52
C TRP A 349 -4.13 -20.93 -14.47
N SER A 350 -2.93 -21.42 -14.10
CA SER A 350 -2.65 -22.85 -13.94
C SER A 350 -3.52 -23.48 -12.85
N SER A 351 -3.84 -22.74 -11.79
CA SER A 351 -4.71 -23.21 -10.70
C SER A 351 -6.20 -23.28 -11.05
N LYS A 352 -6.59 -22.95 -12.29
CA LYS A 352 -7.98 -22.98 -12.77
C LYS A 352 -8.08 -23.70 -14.12
N PRO A 353 -7.94 -25.05 -14.16
CA PRO A 353 -7.89 -25.82 -15.40
C PRO A 353 -9.07 -25.53 -16.34
N ASP A 354 -10.29 -25.47 -15.81
CA ASP A 354 -11.51 -25.21 -16.59
C ASP A 354 -11.59 -23.79 -17.19
N CYS A 355 -10.69 -22.90 -16.76
CA CYS A 355 -10.64 -21.49 -17.17
C CYS A 355 -9.43 -21.16 -18.05
N GLN A 356 -8.69 -22.17 -18.52
CA GLN A 356 -7.45 -21.95 -19.27
C GLN A 356 -7.68 -21.60 -20.73
N GLN A 357 -8.71 -22.20 -21.34
CA GLN A 357 -9.05 -22.00 -22.76
C GLN A 357 -10.18 -21.00 -22.97
N ARG A 358 -11.02 -20.77 -21.95
CA ARG A 358 -12.20 -19.89 -22.05
C ARG A 358 -12.31 -18.98 -20.82
N PRO A 359 -12.73 -17.71 -20.99
CA PRO A 359 -12.91 -16.79 -19.87
C PRO A 359 -13.88 -17.34 -18.82
N CYS A 360 -13.51 -17.28 -17.55
CA CYS A 360 -14.41 -17.69 -16.47
C CYS A 360 -14.76 -16.55 -15.52
N LYS A 361 -15.97 -16.64 -14.97
CA LYS A 361 -16.56 -15.66 -14.07
C LYS A 361 -16.24 -15.94 -12.60
N THR A 362 -15.94 -17.19 -12.24
CA THR A 362 -15.70 -17.62 -10.87
C THR A 362 -14.41 -17.02 -10.33
N TRP A 363 -14.50 -16.45 -9.12
CA TRP A 363 -13.36 -15.87 -8.43
C TRP A 363 -12.61 -16.93 -7.61
N GLY A 364 -11.39 -16.61 -7.16
CA GLY A 364 -10.59 -17.52 -6.35
C GLY A 364 -10.01 -18.71 -7.13
N SER A 365 -9.11 -19.42 -6.49
CA SER A 365 -8.52 -20.69 -6.93
C SER A 365 -8.00 -21.44 -5.70
N TRP A 366 -7.55 -22.69 -5.87
CA TRP A 366 -6.85 -23.42 -4.82
C TRP A 366 -5.46 -23.84 -5.31
N SER A 367 -4.44 -23.63 -4.48
CA SER A 367 -3.02 -23.82 -4.88
C SER A 367 -2.75 -25.25 -5.34
N LEU A 368 -3.42 -26.25 -4.76
CA LEU A 368 -3.25 -27.65 -5.10
C LEU A 368 -3.43 -27.94 -6.60
N PHE A 369 -4.33 -27.24 -7.29
CA PHE A 369 -4.52 -27.43 -8.73
C PHE A 369 -3.31 -26.95 -9.53
N GLY A 370 -2.76 -25.78 -9.20
CA GLY A 370 -1.54 -25.27 -9.83
C GLY A 370 -0.33 -26.15 -9.52
N LEU A 371 -0.21 -26.63 -8.28
CA LEU A 371 0.86 -27.56 -7.87
C LEU A 371 0.76 -28.90 -8.61
N ARG A 372 -0.44 -29.47 -8.74
CA ARG A 372 -0.69 -30.70 -9.51
C ARG A 372 -0.34 -30.53 -10.98
N ASN A 373 -0.71 -29.40 -11.57
CA ASN A 373 -0.41 -29.12 -12.97
C ASN A 373 1.10 -28.96 -13.20
N SER A 374 1.79 -28.24 -12.32
CA SER A 374 3.25 -28.12 -12.38
C SER A 374 3.96 -29.47 -12.18
N LYS A 375 3.50 -30.28 -11.21
CA LYS A 375 4.05 -31.63 -10.97
C LYS A 375 3.88 -32.59 -12.15
N ARG A 376 2.77 -32.49 -12.90
CA ARG A 376 2.52 -33.31 -14.10
C ARG A 376 3.24 -32.81 -15.35
N SER A 377 3.79 -31.60 -15.34
CA SER A 377 4.49 -31.06 -16.50
C SER A 377 5.73 -31.91 -16.83
N ALA A 378 6.05 -32.09 -18.11
CA ALA A 378 7.27 -32.79 -18.53
C ALA A 378 8.55 -31.94 -18.29
N ARG A 379 8.39 -30.64 -18.08
CA ARG A 379 9.48 -29.66 -17.92
C ARG A 379 9.06 -28.53 -16.97
N PRO A 380 10.00 -27.70 -16.49
CA PRO A 380 9.65 -26.46 -15.80
C PRO A 380 8.62 -25.65 -16.56
N ASP A 381 7.50 -25.37 -15.90
CA ASP A 381 6.30 -24.78 -16.49
C ASP A 381 6.02 -23.38 -15.95
N ILE A 382 6.40 -23.08 -14.71
CA ILE A 382 6.11 -21.79 -14.08
C ILE A 382 7.13 -20.75 -14.59
N PRO A 383 6.70 -19.71 -15.33
CA PRO A 383 7.60 -18.69 -15.85
C PRO A 383 7.98 -17.68 -14.77
N GLU A 384 9.00 -16.87 -15.07
CA GLU A 384 9.31 -15.68 -14.29
C GLU A 384 8.19 -14.63 -14.37
N GLU A 385 8.08 -13.81 -13.35
CA GLU A 385 7.15 -12.67 -13.31
C GLU A 385 7.42 -11.67 -14.44
N SER A 386 8.68 -11.54 -14.87
CA SER A 386 9.07 -10.72 -16.02
C SER A 386 8.44 -11.18 -17.35
N ASP A 387 8.28 -12.50 -17.53
CA ASP A 387 7.66 -13.12 -18.71
C ASP A 387 6.13 -13.11 -18.63
N CYS A 388 5.56 -13.25 -17.42
CA CYS A 388 4.12 -13.19 -17.20
C CYS A 388 3.72 -12.26 -16.03
N PRO A 389 3.76 -10.94 -16.21
CA PRO A 389 3.55 -10.01 -15.11
C PRO A 389 2.15 -10.09 -14.50
N TYR A 390 2.09 -9.96 -13.18
CA TYR A 390 0.87 -9.85 -12.41
C TYR A 390 0.09 -8.59 -12.74
N ASN A 391 -1.15 -8.79 -13.19
CA ASN A 391 -2.08 -7.69 -13.39
C ASN A 391 -3.04 -7.58 -12.19
N PRO A 392 -2.90 -6.56 -11.32
CA PRO A 392 -3.74 -6.42 -10.13
C PRO A 392 -5.19 -6.06 -10.46
N ARG A 393 -5.52 -5.69 -11.70
CA ARG A 393 -6.88 -5.33 -12.11
C ARG A 393 -7.64 -6.57 -12.57
N GLY A 394 -8.71 -6.91 -11.84
CA GLY A 394 -9.63 -7.96 -12.26
C GLY A 394 -10.36 -7.57 -13.55
N ARG A 395 -10.71 -8.56 -14.38
CA ARG A 395 -11.56 -8.36 -15.56
C ARG A 395 -12.89 -9.07 -15.33
N ARG A 396 -13.99 -8.32 -15.41
CA ARG A 396 -15.34 -8.90 -15.31
C ARG A 396 -15.48 -9.97 -16.40
N ASN A 397 -15.92 -11.17 -16.00
CA ASN A 397 -16.06 -12.35 -16.86
C ASN A 397 -14.76 -12.96 -17.43
N ASN A 398 -13.58 -12.53 -16.98
CA ASN A 398 -12.32 -13.12 -17.40
C ASN A 398 -11.28 -13.07 -16.28
N GLN A 399 -11.50 -13.86 -15.22
CA GLN A 399 -10.67 -13.76 -14.02
C GLN A 399 -9.23 -14.25 -14.23
N THR A 400 -9.05 -15.27 -15.06
CA THR A 400 -7.74 -15.79 -15.46
C THR A 400 -7.04 -14.93 -16.51
N GLN A 401 -7.74 -13.96 -17.10
CA GLN A 401 -7.24 -13.06 -18.14
C GLN A 401 -6.79 -13.79 -19.39
N VAL A 402 -7.53 -14.82 -19.79
CA VAL A 402 -7.26 -15.58 -21.00
C VAL A 402 -7.72 -14.82 -22.27
N PRO A 403 -7.00 -14.91 -23.40
CA PRO A 403 -5.70 -15.57 -23.52
C PRO A 403 -4.62 -14.82 -22.72
N LEU A 404 -3.71 -15.57 -22.09
CA LEU A 404 -2.51 -14.98 -21.50
C LEU A 404 -1.62 -14.40 -22.61
N ARG A 405 -0.70 -13.52 -22.22
CA ARG A 405 0.32 -13.02 -23.16
C ARG A 405 1.14 -14.19 -23.67
N SER A 406 1.56 -14.17 -24.94
CA SER A 406 2.42 -15.22 -25.51
C SER A 406 3.71 -15.43 -24.72
N SER A 407 4.25 -14.38 -24.09
CA SER A 407 5.40 -14.46 -23.19
C SER A 407 5.17 -15.35 -21.97
N CYS A 408 3.92 -15.50 -21.50
CA CYS A 408 3.57 -16.40 -20.40
C CYS A 408 3.74 -17.88 -20.75
N HIS A 409 3.82 -18.22 -22.03
CA HIS A 409 3.96 -19.61 -22.52
C HIS A 409 5.40 -19.93 -22.95
N ARG A 410 6.36 -19.04 -22.66
CA ARG A 410 7.79 -19.31 -22.84
C ARG A 410 8.27 -20.40 -21.88
N LYS A 411 9.54 -20.79 -22.00
CA LYS A 411 10.17 -21.82 -21.17
C LYS A 411 10.04 -21.45 -19.68
N GLY A 412 9.36 -22.31 -18.91
CA GLY A 412 9.26 -22.15 -17.47
C GLY A 412 10.61 -22.30 -16.76
N LYS A 413 10.65 -21.83 -15.52
CA LYS A 413 11.86 -21.64 -14.70
C LYS A 413 11.85 -22.44 -13.41
N ALA A 414 10.67 -22.81 -12.95
CA ALA A 414 10.46 -23.70 -11.83
C ALA A 414 9.42 -24.77 -12.15
N GLN A 415 9.58 -25.92 -11.49
CA GLN A 415 8.62 -27.01 -11.50
C GLN A 415 8.43 -27.54 -10.08
N VAL A 416 7.19 -27.74 -9.66
CA VAL A 416 6.91 -28.50 -8.44
C VAL A 416 7.25 -29.97 -8.72
N VAL A 417 8.09 -30.57 -7.89
CA VAL A 417 8.42 -32.00 -7.99
C VAL A 417 7.62 -32.79 -6.97
N ASP A 418 7.49 -32.26 -5.76
CA ASP A 418 6.78 -32.96 -4.70
C ASP A 418 6.16 -32.03 -3.64
N TYR A 419 5.09 -32.53 -3.02
CA TYR A 419 4.38 -31.85 -1.92
C TYR A 419 3.62 -32.87 -1.07
N HIS A 420 3.44 -32.55 0.22
CA HIS A 420 2.61 -33.34 1.15
C HIS A 420 1.39 -32.56 1.60
N VAL A 421 0.24 -33.23 1.67
CA VAL A 421 -1.00 -32.64 2.17
C VAL A 421 -1.27 -33.17 3.58
N VAL A 422 -1.48 -32.27 4.53
CA VAL A 422 -1.81 -32.61 5.93
C VAL A 422 -3.07 -31.88 6.38
N ARG A 423 -3.88 -32.50 7.22
CA ARG A 423 -5.16 -31.91 7.69
C ARG A 423 -5.11 -31.38 9.12
N ASN A 424 -4.13 -31.83 9.91
CA ASN A 424 -3.99 -31.48 11.31
C ASN A 424 -2.94 -30.38 11.49
N VAL A 425 -3.26 -29.37 12.32
CA VAL A 425 -2.35 -28.32 12.76
C VAL A 425 -1.20 -28.88 13.60
N ASP A 426 -1.43 -29.97 14.33
CA ASP A 426 -0.39 -30.57 15.19
C ASP A 426 0.78 -31.18 14.39
N ALA A 427 0.57 -31.51 13.11
CA ALA A 427 1.60 -32.06 12.23
C ALA A 427 2.51 -30.98 11.60
N LEU A 428 2.13 -29.71 11.69
CA LEU A 428 2.83 -28.61 11.01
C LEU A 428 4.25 -28.37 11.54
N PRO A 429 4.55 -28.43 12.85
CA PRO A 429 5.92 -28.24 13.35
C PRO A 429 6.93 -29.18 12.71
N ALA A 430 6.62 -30.48 12.60
CA ALA A 430 7.52 -31.46 12.00
C ALA A 430 7.88 -31.15 10.54
N LEU A 431 6.94 -30.57 9.78
CA LEU A 431 7.17 -30.13 8.40
C LEU A 431 8.02 -28.84 8.35
N LEU A 432 7.76 -27.90 9.26
CA LEU A 432 8.52 -26.65 9.37
C LEU A 432 9.97 -26.88 9.83
N ASP A 433 10.20 -27.86 10.71
CA ASP A 433 11.52 -28.27 11.17
C ASP A 433 12.40 -28.77 10.02
N GLN A 434 11.77 -29.44 9.04
CA GLN A 434 12.39 -29.88 7.79
C GLN A 434 12.47 -28.78 6.72
N ASP A 435 12.33 -27.51 7.12
CA ASP A 435 12.38 -26.34 6.25
C ASP A 435 11.31 -26.35 5.12
N HIS A 436 10.18 -27.04 5.30
CA HIS A 436 9.08 -27.03 4.33
C HIS A 436 8.13 -25.85 4.55
N PRO A 437 8.02 -24.89 3.61
CA PRO A 437 6.98 -23.88 3.68
C PRO A 437 5.62 -24.53 3.44
N ILE A 438 4.64 -24.12 4.24
CA ILE A 438 3.31 -24.72 4.23
C ILE A 438 2.31 -23.71 3.69
N ILE A 439 1.46 -24.11 2.76
CA ILE A 439 0.34 -23.34 2.24
C ILE A 439 -0.91 -23.75 3.03
N GLY A 440 -1.65 -22.79 3.58
CA GLY A 440 -2.94 -23.06 4.22
C GLY A 440 -4.06 -22.23 3.61
N GLY A 441 -5.28 -22.75 3.65
CA GLY A 441 -6.51 -22.02 3.36
C GLY A 441 -7.29 -21.77 4.65
N PHE A 442 -7.79 -20.56 4.85
CA PHE A 442 -8.42 -20.13 6.09
C PHE A 442 -9.63 -19.23 5.85
N THR A 443 -10.59 -19.25 6.77
CA THR A 443 -11.57 -18.17 6.90
C THR A 443 -10.96 -17.03 7.70
N LEU A 444 -11.30 -15.78 7.38
CA LEU A 444 -10.72 -14.63 8.10
C LEU A 444 -11.71 -14.05 9.10
N SER A 445 -11.19 -13.69 10.28
CA SER A 445 -11.91 -12.87 11.25
C SER A 445 -11.59 -11.38 11.07
N PRO A 446 -12.39 -10.46 11.62
CA PRO A 446 -12.07 -9.03 11.61
C PRO A 446 -10.70 -8.71 12.24
N ALA A 447 -10.26 -9.51 13.21
CA ALA A 447 -8.97 -9.36 13.87
C ALA A 447 -7.81 -9.47 12.88
N PHE A 448 -7.89 -10.42 11.95
CA PHE A 448 -6.87 -10.66 10.92
C PHE A 448 -6.55 -9.41 10.09
N TYR A 449 -7.53 -8.54 9.85
CA TYR A 449 -7.34 -7.29 9.09
C TYR A 449 -6.59 -6.20 9.88
N LYS A 450 -6.60 -6.30 11.21
CA LYS A 450 -6.04 -5.29 12.14
C LYS A 450 -4.78 -5.78 12.85
N THR A 451 -4.40 -7.04 12.64
CA THR A 451 -3.27 -7.68 13.30
C THR A 451 -1.95 -6.94 13.06
N LYS A 452 -1.12 -6.92 14.10
CA LYS A 452 0.29 -6.48 14.05
C LYS A 452 1.23 -7.69 14.11
N ALA A 453 1.91 -7.93 15.23
CA ALA A 453 2.94 -8.97 15.32
C ALA A 453 2.38 -10.31 15.82
N LEU A 454 1.26 -10.30 16.55
CA LEU A 454 0.57 -11.49 17.04
C LEU A 454 -0.95 -11.41 16.78
N LEU A 455 -1.51 -12.47 16.21
CA LEU A 455 -2.95 -12.73 16.12
C LEU A 455 -3.31 -13.91 17.01
N THR A 456 -4.27 -13.70 17.90
CA THR A 456 -4.75 -14.73 18.81
C THR A 456 -6.22 -15.05 18.60
N VAL A 457 -6.71 -16.20 19.08
CA VAL A 457 -8.14 -16.55 18.98
C VAL A 457 -9.00 -15.60 19.82
N ALA A 458 -8.47 -15.11 20.95
CA ALA A 458 -9.12 -14.08 21.74
C ALA A 458 -9.34 -12.76 20.97
N ASP A 459 -8.51 -12.45 19.97
CA ASP A 459 -8.68 -11.24 19.17
C ASP A 459 -9.95 -11.32 18.27
N ASP A 460 -10.48 -12.51 17.98
CA ASP A 460 -11.68 -12.69 17.15
C ASP A 460 -12.94 -12.07 17.75
N ALA A 461 -12.99 -11.94 19.08
CA ALA A 461 -14.12 -11.31 19.78
C ALA A 461 -14.23 -9.80 19.46
N ARG A 462 -13.25 -9.21 18.76
CA ARG A 462 -13.27 -7.79 18.40
C ARG A 462 -14.25 -7.51 17.26
N VAL A 463 -15.12 -6.53 17.51
CA VAL A 463 -16.09 -6.03 16.53
C VAL A 463 -15.38 -5.44 15.31
N GLY A 464 -15.81 -5.87 14.12
CA GLY A 464 -15.36 -5.33 12.85
C GLY A 464 -16.08 -5.98 11.68
N ARG A 465 -15.98 -5.36 10.50
CA ARG A 465 -16.51 -5.92 9.26
C ARG A 465 -15.41 -6.71 8.56
N THR A 466 -15.78 -7.88 8.06
CA THR A 466 -15.00 -8.61 7.06
C THR A 466 -15.46 -8.23 5.66
N ASP A 467 -14.62 -8.48 4.65
CA ASP A 467 -15.01 -8.36 3.25
C ASP A 467 -15.18 -9.74 2.59
N ARG A 468 -15.43 -9.75 1.28
CA ARG A 468 -15.61 -10.96 0.47
C ARG A 468 -14.42 -11.94 0.49
N HIS A 469 -13.21 -11.51 0.87
CA HIS A 469 -12.04 -12.37 1.03
C HIS A 469 -12.09 -13.19 2.32
N ALA A 470 -12.97 -12.84 3.28
CA ALA A 470 -13.04 -13.56 4.55
C ALA A 470 -13.67 -14.96 4.46
N GLY A 471 -14.44 -15.24 3.40
CA GLY A 471 -14.99 -16.57 3.14
C GLY A 471 -13.92 -17.62 2.77
N GLY A 472 -12.71 -17.18 2.39
CA GLY A 472 -11.59 -18.06 2.08
C GLY A 472 -10.36 -17.29 1.63
N HIS A 473 -9.25 -17.45 2.35
CA HIS A 473 -7.98 -16.78 2.11
C HIS A 473 -6.80 -17.74 2.23
N GLY A 474 -5.79 -17.59 1.38
CA GLY A 474 -4.61 -18.45 1.36
C GLY A 474 -3.34 -17.68 1.74
N PHE A 475 -2.53 -18.24 2.64
CA PHE A 475 -1.23 -17.69 3.01
C PHE A 475 -0.26 -18.80 3.42
N ASN A 476 1.02 -18.45 3.58
CA ASN A 476 2.05 -19.41 3.98
C ASN A 476 2.27 -19.42 5.48
N LEU A 477 2.51 -20.59 6.06
CA LEU A 477 3.17 -20.77 7.36
C LEU A 477 4.64 -21.09 7.10
N VAL A 478 5.53 -20.30 7.68
CA VAL A 478 6.98 -20.32 7.41
C VAL A 478 7.81 -20.47 8.69
N GLY A 479 7.18 -20.83 9.80
CA GLY A 479 7.85 -21.05 11.06
C GLY A 479 6.87 -21.08 12.23
N TYR A 480 7.41 -21.17 13.43
CA TYR A 480 6.64 -21.07 14.67
C TYR A 480 7.50 -20.50 15.82
N LEU A 481 6.81 -20.01 16.84
CA LEU A 481 7.36 -19.58 18.13
C LEU A 481 6.53 -20.25 19.22
N GLU A 482 7.17 -20.90 20.19
CA GLU A 482 6.47 -21.44 21.35
C GLU A 482 5.92 -20.30 22.22
N LEU A 483 4.66 -20.44 22.62
CA LEU A 483 3.99 -19.47 23.47
C LEU A 483 4.31 -19.77 24.95
N PRO A 484 4.24 -18.76 25.85
CA PRO A 484 4.36 -18.98 27.28
C PRO A 484 3.29 -19.95 27.79
N LYS A 485 3.62 -20.75 28.82
CA LYS A 485 2.68 -21.69 29.46
C LYS A 485 1.36 -21.03 29.87
N ALA A 486 1.40 -19.77 30.31
CA ALA A 486 0.22 -18.99 30.68
C ALA A 486 -0.81 -18.82 29.53
N MET A 487 -0.40 -18.96 28.27
CA MET A 487 -1.27 -18.87 27.10
C MET A 487 -1.71 -20.24 26.55
N HIS A 488 -1.13 -21.35 27.03
CA HIS A 488 -1.35 -22.68 26.42
C HIS A 488 -2.81 -23.11 26.45
N ALA A 489 -3.52 -22.79 27.53
CA ALA A 489 -4.92 -23.16 27.71
C ALA A 489 -5.87 -22.47 26.72
N THR A 490 -5.56 -21.24 26.29
CA THR A 490 -6.45 -20.40 25.48
C THR A 490 -6.00 -20.28 24.03
N GLU A 491 -4.68 -20.26 23.79
CA GLU A 491 -4.09 -19.95 22.49
C GLU A 491 -3.34 -21.13 21.86
N GLY A 492 -3.17 -22.22 22.61
CA GLY A 492 -2.36 -23.36 22.23
C GLY A 492 -0.87 -23.18 22.54
N LYS A 493 -0.06 -24.18 22.18
CA LYS A 493 1.34 -24.27 22.63
C LYS A 493 2.28 -23.32 21.88
N ARG A 494 1.88 -22.87 20.70
CA ARG A 494 2.71 -22.11 19.78
C ARG A 494 1.88 -21.13 18.96
N CYS A 495 2.55 -20.14 18.39
CA CYS A 495 2.04 -19.37 17.27
C CYS A 495 2.87 -19.67 16.02
N PHE A 496 2.23 -19.67 14.87
CA PHE A 496 2.85 -19.95 13.58
C PHE A 496 3.12 -18.66 12.84
N ILE A 497 4.32 -18.54 12.28
CA ILE A 497 4.75 -17.37 11.53
C ILE A 497 4.10 -17.43 10.15
N ALA A 498 3.14 -16.56 9.92
CA ALA A 498 2.43 -16.42 8.66
C ALA A 498 3.10 -15.37 7.77
N ALA A 499 3.22 -15.67 6.47
CA ALA A 499 3.60 -14.71 5.44
C ALA A 499 2.39 -14.48 4.51
N ASN A 500 1.89 -13.24 4.48
CA ASN A 500 0.68 -12.86 3.74
C ASN A 500 1.02 -12.13 2.43
N SER A 501 0.02 -12.00 1.56
CA SER A 501 0.11 -11.35 0.25
C SER A 501 -0.60 -9.98 0.20
N TRP A 502 -0.62 -9.25 1.31
CA TRP A 502 -1.24 -7.91 1.43
C TRP A 502 -0.20 -6.79 1.59
N GLY A 503 1.04 -7.05 1.13
CA GLY A 503 2.15 -6.11 1.22
C GLY A 503 2.71 -5.94 2.64
N MET A 504 3.76 -5.13 2.76
CA MET A 504 4.50 -4.94 4.00
C MET A 504 3.69 -4.26 5.12
N GLY A 505 2.56 -3.62 4.78
CA GLY A 505 1.70 -2.93 5.76
C GLY A 505 0.80 -3.85 6.57
N TRP A 506 0.63 -5.11 6.16
CA TRP A 506 -0.10 -6.10 6.96
C TRP A 506 0.82 -6.71 8.01
N GLY A 507 0.34 -6.82 9.25
CA GLY A 507 1.12 -7.38 10.35
C GLY A 507 2.40 -6.58 10.64
N ALA A 508 3.49 -7.29 10.91
CA ALA A 508 4.84 -6.77 11.03
C ALA A 508 5.64 -7.09 9.76
N GLY A 509 5.67 -6.13 8.83
CA GLY A 509 6.43 -6.27 7.58
C GLY A 509 5.87 -7.34 6.65
N GLY A 510 4.55 -7.50 6.59
CA GLY A 510 3.85 -8.51 5.78
C GLY A 510 3.73 -9.88 6.42
N HIS A 511 4.15 -10.01 7.68
CA HIS A 511 4.16 -11.24 8.44
C HIS A 511 3.45 -11.07 9.78
N SER A 512 2.97 -12.16 10.36
CA SER A 512 2.46 -12.14 11.74
C SER A 512 2.56 -13.52 12.37
N CYS A 513 2.68 -13.60 13.69
CA CYS A 513 2.54 -14.87 14.39
C CYS A 513 1.06 -15.12 14.68
N ILE A 514 0.53 -16.28 14.31
CA ILE A 514 -0.89 -16.63 14.45
C ILE A 514 -1.01 -17.80 15.43
N SER A 515 -1.77 -17.65 16.50
CA SER A 515 -1.89 -18.69 17.53
C SER A 515 -2.42 -20.01 16.96
N GLU A 516 -1.98 -21.12 17.55
CA GLU A 516 -2.43 -22.45 17.17
C GLU A 516 -3.95 -22.60 17.31
N ALA A 517 -4.55 -22.05 18.36
CA ALA A 517 -5.99 -22.03 18.55
C ALA A 517 -6.71 -21.28 17.42
N TRP A 518 -6.17 -20.13 16.98
CA TRP A 518 -6.73 -19.39 15.84
C TRP A 518 -6.67 -20.23 14.57
N LEU A 519 -5.52 -20.86 14.25
CA LEU A 519 -5.41 -21.72 13.07
C LEU A 519 -6.38 -22.90 13.13
N LYS A 520 -6.53 -23.57 14.28
CA LYS A 520 -7.45 -24.70 14.45
C LYS A 520 -8.90 -24.29 14.18
N LYS A 521 -9.31 -23.11 14.66
CA LYS A 521 -10.65 -22.55 14.46
C LYS A 521 -10.91 -22.12 13.01
N HIS A 522 -9.91 -21.51 12.36
CA HIS A 522 -10.08 -20.86 11.06
C HIS A 522 -9.60 -21.66 9.85
N LYS A 523 -8.98 -22.84 10.04
CA LYS A 523 -8.55 -23.68 8.90
C LYS A 523 -9.73 -24.09 8.03
N GLY A 524 -9.57 -23.96 6.71
CA GLY A 524 -10.50 -24.47 5.73
C GLY A 524 -10.46 -25.99 5.61
N GLY A 525 -11.46 -26.59 4.97
CA GLY A 525 -11.57 -28.04 4.77
C GLY A 525 -10.49 -28.65 3.86
N ASN A 526 -9.76 -27.83 3.10
CA ASN A 526 -8.77 -28.27 2.12
C ASN A 526 -7.42 -28.68 2.73
N GLY A 527 -7.25 -28.52 4.04
CA GLY A 527 -6.00 -28.84 4.75
C GLY A 527 -4.85 -27.87 4.41
N PHE A 528 -3.64 -28.36 4.64
CA PHE A 528 -2.38 -27.66 4.47
C PHE A 528 -1.51 -28.41 3.45
N ILE A 529 -0.70 -27.69 2.69
CA ILE A 529 0.18 -28.25 1.66
C ILE A 529 1.62 -27.83 1.95
N ALA A 530 2.47 -28.77 2.35
CA ALA A 530 3.90 -28.55 2.48
C ALA A 530 4.60 -28.81 1.15
N ILE A 531 5.32 -27.82 0.63
CA ILE A 531 6.14 -28.02 -0.58
C ILE A 531 7.45 -28.70 -0.18
N THR A 532 7.70 -29.89 -0.73
CA THR A 532 8.87 -30.71 -0.39
C THR A 532 9.94 -30.68 -1.47
N GLY A 533 9.55 -30.56 -2.74
CA GLY A 533 10.49 -30.52 -3.86
C GLY A 533 10.11 -29.53 -4.94
N VAL A 534 11.09 -28.74 -5.39
CA VAL A 534 10.99 -27.85 -6.55
C VAL A 534 12.26 -27.98 -7.39
N ARG A 535 12.13 -28.14 -8.70
CA ARG A 535 13.21 -28.17 -9.67
C ARG A 535 13.33 -26.83 -10.38
#